data_AF-A0A3E4Z6L2-F1
#
_entry.id   AF-A0A3E4Z6L2-F1
#
_cell.length_a   1.000
_cell.length_b   1.000
_cell.length_c   1.000
_cell.angle_alpha   90.00
_cell.angle_beta   90.00
_cell.angle_gamma   90.00
#
_symmetry.space_group_name_H-M   'P 1'
#
loop_
_entity.id
_entity.type
_entity.pdbx_description
1 polymer ?
#
loop_
_entity_poly.entity_id
_entity_poly.type
_entity_poly.pdbx_seq_one_letter_code
_entity_poly.pdbx_strand_id
1 'polypeptide(L)'
;MTLKHSLSFIFCLAFTTIAAWAQSNKFSNSIFRFATRAEGQMLITELDDYTRNWNQFDIDVRLQKPQGRKSQLLQFAMEQTLNWSDTEKERISKAMKSLDAEIKKQSYNLDFPKEIIFVKTTQKEEGNAEAYTRVNWIAIGEHALKEASDADLKYLVAHELFHLLTRQNSNFKKDIYKVIGFTVIEKEIIFPSDLAEIRISNPDFSRYDSYGTFTIGGQKQYCTMVIYTDRPYDGKTLFDYLKVGLVPLNGDFVPIQKAGKTIIYALDEAEDFYTQVGKNTNYLIHPEEIMADNFAFTLTGKKDLANPEIIQNVQKVLKAKNR
;
A
#
# COMPACT_ATOMS: atom_id res chain seq x y z
N MET A 1 38.88 47.27 -45.80
CA MET A 1 39.22 45.90 -46.22
C MET A 1 38.99 45.00 -45.02
N THR A 2 37.74 44.55 -44.84
CA THR A 2 37.25 43.16 -45.02
C THR A 2 37.55 42.30 -43.78
N LEU A 3 36.66 42.24 -42.79
CA LEU A 3 35.43 41.44 -42.67
C LEU A 3 35.69 39.98 -42.21
N LYS A 4 35.14 39.71 -41.02
CA LYS A 4 34.82 38.45 -40.33
C LYS A 4 34.81 37.17 -41.19
N HIS A 5 35.34 36.08 -40.63
CA HIS A 5 34.69 34.77 -40.74
C HIS A 5 34.85 33.92 -39.47
N SER A 6 33.68 33.66 -38.87
CA SER A 6 33.41 32.66 -37.85
C SER A 6 33.56 31.25 -38.43
N LEU A 7 34.07 30.30 -37.66
CA LEU A 7 33.72 28.89 -37.82
C LEU A 7 33.02 28.39 -36.55
N SER A 8 31.70 28.52 -36.56
CA SER A 8 30.83 27.68 -35.75
C SER A 8 30.75 26.31 -36.41
N PHE A 9 31.32 25.27 -35.80
CA PHE A 9 30.90 23.91 -36.10
C PHE A 9 29.65 23.62 -35.25
N ILE A 10 28.50 23.66 -35.92
CA ILE A 10 27.21 23.28 -35.36
C ILE A 10 27.25 21.77 -35.11
N PHE A 11 27.37 21.38 -33.86
CA PHE A 11 27.07 20.03 -33.41
C PHE A 11 25.54 19.92 -33.30
N CYS A 12 24.87 19.63 -34.42
CA CYS A 12 23.49 19.16 -34.42
C CYS A 12 23.47 17.72 -33.89
N LEU A 13 23.67 17.55 -32.58
CA LEU A 13 23.33 16.30 -31.92
C LEU A 13 21.86 16.36 -31.49
N ALA A 14 21.11 15.44 -32.07
CA ALA A 14 19.72 15.09 -31.81
C ALA A 14 19.28 15.31 -30.34
N PHE A 15 18.59 16.43 -30.10
CA PHE A 15 17.81 16.67 -28.88
C PHE A 15 16.35 16.18 -29.02
N THR A 16 16.04 15.32 -29.99
CA THR A 16 14.67 14.92 -30.29
C THR A 16 14.18 13.66 -29.56
N THR A 17 15.03 12.97 -28.79
CA THR A 17 14.62 11.72 -28.11
C THR A 17 14.20 11.90 -26.65
N ILE A 18 14.54 13.02 -25.99
CA ILE A 18 14.19 13.24 -24.58
C ILE A 18 12.72 13.71 -24.44
N ALA A 19 12.21 14.47 -25.41
CA ALA A 19 10.86 15.02 -25.35
C ALA A 19 9.73 13.97 -25.55
N ALA A 20 10.01 12.87 -26.26
CA ALA A 20 8.99 11.84 -26.53
C ALA A 20 8.67 10.96 -25.31
N TRP A 21 9.65 10.71 -24.43
CA TRP A 21 9.43 9.92 -23.22
C TRP A 21 8.62 10.67 -22.16
N ALA A 22 8.81 12.00 -22.06
CA ALA A 22 8.10 12.85 -21.09
C ALA A 22 6.58 12.94 -21.33
N GLN A 23 6.10 12.66 -22.56
CA GLN A 23 4.68 12.69 -22.89
C GLN A 23 3.97 11.34 -22.68
N SER A 24 4.71 10.26 -22.40
CA SER A 24 4.21 8.87 -22.39
C SER A 24 3.79 8.29 -21.02
N ASN A 25 4.01 9.03 -19.93
CA ASN A 25 3.76 8.57 -18.56
C ASN A 25 2.63 9.33 -17.82
N LYS A 26 1.60 9.76 -18.55
CA LYS A 26 0.38 10.30 -17.92
C LYS A 26 -0.52 9.15 -17.45
N PHE A 27 -1.11 9.29 -16.29
CA PHE A 27 -2.05 8.33 -15.71
C PHE A 27 -3.15 9.08 -14.95
N SER A 28 -4.38 9.04 -15.43
CA SER A 28 -5.48 9.88 -14.91
C SER A 28 -5.06 11.36 -14.81
N ASN A 29 -5.15 11.95 -13.61
CA ASN A 29 -4.74 13.29 -13.22
C ASN A 29 -3.26 13.38 -12.78
N SER A 30 -2.50 12.28 -12.83
CA SER A 30 -1.11 12.15 -12.37
C SER A 30 -0.11 11.99 -13.53
N ILE A 31 1.16 12.24 -13.22
CA ILE A 31 2.29 11.65 -13.95
C ILE A 31 2.87 10.48 -13.15
N PHE A 32 3.44 9.49 -13.82
CA PHE A 32 4.25 8.47 -13.15
C PHE A 32 5.68 8.43 -13.70
N ARG A 33 6.63 7.97 -12.90
CA ARG A 33 8.01 7.79 -13.33
C ARG A 33 8.70 6.69 -12.54
N PHE A 34 9.88 6.31 -13.00
CA PHE A 34 10.72 5.30 -12.37
C PHE A 34 11.88 6.01 -11.67
N ALA A 35 12.03 5.79 -10.37
CA ALA A 35 13.16 6.32 -9.61
C ALA A 35 14.46 5.71 -10.11
N THR A 36 15.54 6.51 -10.10
CA THR A 36 16.89 5.92 -10.17
C THR A 36 17.17 5.13 -8.89
N ARG A 37 18.17 4.24 -8.89
CA ARG A 37 18.58 3.57 -7.64
C ARG A 37 18.94 4.58 -6.54
N ALA A 38 19.71 5.62 -6.87
CA ALA A 38 20.09 6.66 -5.90
C ALA A 38 18.89 7.40 -5.32
N GLU A 39 17.88 7.71 -6.14
CA GLU A 39 16.64 8.29 -5.66
C GLU A 39 15.83 7.30 -4.80
N GLY A 40 15.75 6.03 -5.21
CA GLY A 40 15.12 4.97 -4.42
C GLY A 40 15.77 4.84 -3.03
N GLN A 41 17.09 4.99 -2.93
CA GLN A 41 17.82 5.02 -1.66
C GLN A 41 17.41 6.20 -0.77
N MET A 42 17.18 7.38 -1.35
CA MET A 42 16.69 8.53 -0.60
C MET A 42 15.25 8.31 -0.11
N LEU A 43 14.36 7.84 -0.98
CA LEU A 43 12.94 7.61 -0.64
C LEU A 43 12.78 6.52 0.43
N ILE A 44 13.47 5.39 0.29
CA ILE A 44 13.28 4.26 1.21
C ILE A 44 13.82 4.55 2.62
N THR A 45 14.79 5.45 2.73
CA THR A 45 15.41 5.85 4.01
C THR A 45 14.72 7.05 4.66
N GLU A 46 13.70 7.63 4.01
CA GLU A 46 12.96 8.75 4.56
C GLU A 46 12.29 8.39 5.89
N LEU A 47 12.44 9.27 6.87
CA LEU A 47 11.81 9.14 8.18
C LEU A 47 10.34 9.60 8.10
N ASP A 48 9.49 8.85 7.42
CA ASP A 48 8.04 9.06 7.33
C ASP A 48 7.26 8.42 8.49
N ASP A 49 5.93 8.49 8.45
CA ASP A 49 5.05 7.89 9.48
C ASP A 49 5.26 6.39 9.65
N TYR A 50 5.53 5.66 8.57
CA TYR A 50 5.78 4.23 8.63
C TYR A 50 7.07 3.92 9.41
N THR A 51 8.20 4.47 8.96
CA THR A 51 9.50 4.18 9.58
C THR A 51 9.61 4.74 11.00
N ARG A 52 8.95 5.87 11.31
CA ARG A 52 8.90 6.45 12.67
C ARG A 52 8.22 5.53 13.68
N ASN A 53 7.27 4.71 13.24
CA ASN A 53 6.44 3.89 14.11
C ASN A 53 6.89 2.41 14.22
N TRP A 54 8.07 2.05 13.69
CA TRP A 54 8.65 0.72 13.93
C TRP A 54 8.92 0.51 15.41
N ASN A 55 8.46 -0.62 15.93
CA ASN A 55 8.87 -1.11 17.24
C ASN A 55 10.11 -2.02 17.11
N GLN A 56 10.58 -2.55 18.23
CA GLN A 56 11.75 -3.42 18.24
C GLN A 56 11.51 -4.72 17.47
N PHE A 57 10.30 -5.29 17.53
CA PHE A 57 9.95 -6.49 16.79
C PHE A 57 10.03 -6.27 15.28
N ASP A 58 9.43 -5.18 14.76
CA ASP A 58 9.51 -4.78 13.35
C ASP A 58 10.96 -4.71 12.86
N ILE A 59 11.83 -4.13 13.68
CA ILE A 59 13.26 -3.97 13.37
C ILE A 59 13.95 -5.34 13.33
N ASP A 60 13.75 -6.16 14.35
CA ASP A 60 14.44 -7.44 14.49
C ASP A 60 14.03 -8.43 13.39
N VAL A 61 12.73 -8.50 13.11
CA VAL A 61 12.20 -9.44 12.12
C VAL A 61 12.59 -9.04 10.70
N ARG A 62 12.61 -7.75 10.35
CA ARG A 62 13.04 -7.30 9.01
C ARG A 62 14.55 -7.38 8.81
N LEU A 63 15.33 -7.19 9.88
CA LEU A 63 16.78 -7.40 9.85
C LEU A 63 17.18 -8.88 9.96
N GLN A 64 16.22 -9.76 10.26
CA GLN A 64 16.46 -11.18 10.54
C GLN A 64 17.55 -11.39 11.61
N LYS A 65 17.52 -10.56 12.67
CA LYS A 65 18.43 -10.67 13.82
C LYS A 65 17.84 -9.99 15.07
N PRO A 66 18.16 -10.48 16.29
CA PRO A 66 17.70 -9.84 17.51
C PRO A 66 18.44 -8.53 17.80
N GLN A 67 17.79 -7.63 18.54
CA GLN A 67 18.39 -6.37 19.04
C GLN A 67 18.93 -5.47 17.93
N GLY A 68 18.25 -5.45 16.79
CA GLY A 68 18.54 -4.57 15.68
C GLY A 68 18.33 -3.10 16.03
N ARG A 69 18.95 -2.21 15.26
CA ARG A 69 18.74 -0.76 15.38
C ARG A 69 18.01 -0.24 14.15
N LYS A 70 17.17 0.77 14.33
CA LYS A 70 16.50 1.46 13.22
C LYS A 70 17.47 1.90 12.11
N SER A 71 18.63 2.44 12.47
CA SER A 71 19.65 2.83 11.49
C SER A 71 20.17 1.66 10.65
N GLN A 72 20.24 0.46 11.23
CA GLN A 72 20.63 -0.74 10.50
C GLN A 72 19.52 -1.20 9.56
N LEU A 73 18.25 -1.10 9.95
CA LEU A 73 17.14 -1.43 9.06
C LEU A 73 17.04 -0.44 7.89
N LEU A 74 17.22 0.86 8.14
CA LEU A 74 17.28 1.86 7.07
C LEU A 74 18.45 1.59 6.11
N GLN A 75 19.63 1.25 6.63
CA GLN A 75 20.77 0.86 5.80
C GLN A 75 20.47 -0.40 4.99
N PHE A 76 19.88 -1.42 5.61
CA PHE A 76 19.52 -2.67 4.93
C PHE A 76 18.52 -2.42 3.80
N ALA A 77 17.47 -1.62 4.05
CA ALA A 77 16.49 -1.23 3.05
C ALA A 77 17.13 -0.45 1.89
N MET A 78 18.03 0.49 2.19
CA MET A 78 18.80 1.22 1.18
C MET A 78 19.60 0.27 0.27
N GLU A 79 20.21 -0.76 0.83
CA GLU A 79 20.96 -1.78 0.10
C GLU A 79 20.07 -2.63 -0.81
N GLN A 80 18.78 -2.78 -0.49
CA GLN A 80 17.81 -3.55 -1.28
C GLN A 80 17.30 -2.83 -2.52
N THR A 81 17.60 -1.55 -2.70
CA THR A 81 17.19 -0.78 -3.89
C THR A 81 17.99 -1.19 -5.13
N LEU A 82 17.31 -1.28 -6.28
CA LEU A 82 17.85 -1.80 -7.53
C LEU A 82 17.68 -0.82 -8.70
N ASN A 83 18.44 -1.05 -9.77
CA ASN A 83 18.23 -0.37 -11.04
C ASN A 83 17.13 -1.07 -11.85
N TRP A 84 16.33 -0.26 -12.54
CA TRP A 84 15.36 -0.71 -13.53
C TRP A 84 16.02 -1.10 -14.85
N SER A 85 15.59 -2.21 -15.44
CA SER A 85 15.79 -2.46 -16.88
C SER A 85 14.67 -1.80 -17.70
N ASP A 86 14.91 -1.59 -19.00
CA ASP A 86 13.90 -0.99 -19.87
C ASP A 86 12.69 -1.91 -20.09
N THR A 87 12.90 -3.24 -20.10
CA THR A 87 11.81 -4.22 -20.14
C THR A 87 10.90 -4.10 -18.92
N GLU A 88 11.45 -3.96 -17.71
CA GLU A 88 10.64 -3.80 -16.49
C GLU A 88 9.82 -2.50 -16.51
N LYS A 89 10.44 -1.39 -16.94
CA LYS A 89 9.72 -0.11 -17.11
C LYS A 89 8.58 -0.24 -18.12
N GLU A 90 8.81 -0.94 -19.22
CA GLU A 90 7.80 -1.18 -20.25
C GLU A 90 6.62 -2.00 -19.70
N ARG A 91 6.89 -3.06 -18.93
CA ARG A 91 5.84 -3.88 -18.30
C ARG A 91 4.94 -3.07 -17.36
N ILE A 92 5.52 -2.28 -16.46
CA ILE A 92 4.74 -1.40 -15.57
C ILE A 92 3.99 -0.34 -16.39
N SER A 93 4.66 0.27 -17.38
CA SER A 93 4.03 1.29 -18.24
C SER A 93 2.81 0.73 -19.00
N LYS A 94 2.88 -0.53 -19.44
CA LYS A 94 1.76 -1.25 -20.07
C LYS A 94 0.62 -1.49 -19.08
N ALA A 95 0.93 -1.91 -17.86
CA ALA A 95 -0.07 -2.05 -16.79
C ALA A 95 -0.77 -0.72 -16.50
N MET A 96 -0.01 0.36 -16.28
CA MET A 96 -0.53 1.71 -16.05
C MET A 96 -1.42 2.20 -17.19
N LYS A 97 -1.00 2.03 -18.46
CA LYS A 97 -1.82 2.40 -19.63
C LYS A 97 -3.12 1.58 -19.71
N SER A 98 -3.07 0.29 -19.40
CA SER A 98 -4.26 -0.56 -19.38
C SER A 98 -5.24 -0.14 -18.29
N LEU A 99 -4.75 0.21 -17.11
CA LEU A 99 -5.56 0.66 -15.98
C LEU A 99 -6.17 2.04 -16.28
N ASP A 100 -5.39 2.98 -16.83
CA ASP A 100 -5.86 4.29 -17.26
C ASP A 100 -6.98 4.21 -18.31
N ALA A 101 -6.83 3.30 -19.28
CA ALA A 101 -7.87 3.04 -20.27
C ALA A 101 -9.16 2.50 -19.62
N GLU A 102 -9.07 1.61 -18.63
CA GLU A 102 -10.25 1.10 -17.93
C GLU A 102 -10.91 2.19 -17.07
N ILE A 103 -10.13 2.99 -16.34
CA ILE A 103 -10.63 4.14 -15.57
C ILE A 103 -11.42 5.09 -16.46
N LYS A 104 -10.89 5.44 -17.63
CA LYS A 104 -11.56 6.31 -18.61
C LYS A 104 -12.82 5.67 -19.17
N LYS A 105 -12.73 4.41 -19.60
CA LYS A 105 -13.86 3.66 -20.16
C LYS A 105 -15.03 3.57 -19.18
N GLN A 106 -14.75 3.36 -17.90
CA GLN A 106 -15.78 3.25 -16.86
C GLN A 106 -16.21 4.61 -16.30
N SER A 107 -15.56 5.70 -16.72
CA SER A 107 -15.77 7.04 -16.17
C SER A 107 -15.59 7.08 -14.65
N TYR A 108 -14.57 6.38 -14.14
CA TYR A 108 -14.22 6.46 -12.73
C TYR A 108 -13.54 7.79 -12.42
N ASN A 109 -13.94 8.39 -11.31
CA ASN A 109 -13.43 9.66 -10.81
C ASN A 109 -12.41 9.38 -9.70
N LEU A 110 -11.17 9.18 -10.09
CA LEU A 110 -10.05 8.89 -9.20
C LEU A 110 -9.05 10.04 -9.23
N ASP A 111 -8.78 10.61 -8.06
CA ASP A 111 -7.84 11.70 -7.86
C ASP A 111 -6.59 11.13 -7.21
N PHE A 112 -5.59 10.84 -8.04
CA PHE A 112 -4.26 10.38 -7.61
C PHE A 112 -3.37 11.56 -7.21
N PRO A 113 -2.23 11.31 -6.52
CA PRO A 113 -1.23 12.35 -6.29
C PRO A 113 -0.72 12.91 -7.62
N LYS A 114 -0.17 14.13 -7.62
CA LYS A 114 0.34 14.75 -8.85
C LYS A 114 1.45 13.92 -9.52
N GLU A 115 2.23 13.22 -8.71
CA GLU A 115 3.32 12.36 -9.13
C GLU A 115 3.29 11.03 -8.38
N ILE A 116 3.44 9.93 -9.14
CA ILE A 116 3.61 8.57 -8.65
C ILE A 116 5.02 8.09 -9.01
N ILE A 117 5.78 7.63 -8.04
CA ILE A 117 7.17 7.19 -8.25
C ILE A 117 7.28 5.68 -8.03
N PHE A 118 7.74 4.94 -9.04
CA PHE A 118 8.04 3.52 -8.90
C PHE A 118 9.50 3.33 -8.48
N VAL A 119 9.70 2.59 -7.39
CA VAL A 119 10.99 2.15 -6.85
C VAL A 119 11.12 0.65 -7.07
N LYS A 120 12.31 0.15 -7.43
CA LYS A 120 12.58 -1.29 -7.53
C LYS A 120 13.39 -1.74 -6.35
N THR A 121 12.97 -2.81 -5.68
CA THR A 121 13.74 -3.42 -4.58
C THR A 121 13.79 -4.94 -4.69
N THR A 122 14.63 -5.58 -3.87
CA THR A 122 14.61 -7.04 -3.69
C THR A 122 13.44 -7.51 -2.82
N GLN A 123 12.78 -6.59 -2.11
CA GLN A 123 11.72 -6.80 -1.11
C GLN A 123 12.15 -7.51 0.17
N LYS A 124 13.44 -7.82 0.33
CA LYS A 124 13.94 -8.44 1.57
C LYS A 124 13.71 -7.56 2.80
N GLU A 125 13.67 -6.24 2.61
CA GLU A 125 13.41 -5.26 3.65
C GLU A 125 11.97 -5.32 4.20
N GLU A 126 11.04 -5.87 3.44
CA GLU A 126 9.63 -6.11 3.83
C GLU A 126 9.27 -7.60 3.76
N GLY A 127 10.24 -8.48 4.10
CA GLY A 127 9.97 -9.91 4.25
C GLY A 127 9.71 -10.68 2.96
N ASN A 128 10.11 -10.13 1.81
CA ASN A 128 9.84 -10.64 0.45
C ASN A 128 8.37 -10.48 0.00
N ALA A 129 7.68 -9.42 0.45
CA ALA A 129 6.43 -8.98 -0.16
C ALA A 129 6.60 -8.73 -1.68
N GLU A 130 5.51 -8.72 -2.45
CA GLU A 130 5.61 -8.48 -3.89
C GLU A 130 5.77 -6.99 -4.22
N ALA A 131 5.10 -6.14 -3.44
CA ALA A 131 5.16 -4.70 -3.51
C ALA A 131 4.73 -4.10 -2.16
N TYR A 132 4.94 -2.78 -2.03
CA TYR A 132 4.31 -1.95 -1.02
C TYR A 132 4.35 -0.48 -1.46
N THR A 133 3.49 0.33 -0.87
CA THR A 133 3.38 1.76 -1.14
C THR A 133 3.74 2.56 0.09
N ARG A 134 4.42 3.70 -0.08
CA ARG A 134 4.68 4.70 0.97
C ARG A 134 4.54 6.10 0.37
N VAL A 135 3.93 7.02 1.10
CA VAL A 135 3.74 8.42 0.66
C VAL A 135 3.11 8.49 -0.75
N ASN A 136 3.89 8.85 -1.78
CA ASN A 136 3.48 8.89 -3.18
C ASN A 136 4.29 7.95 -4.09
N TRP A 137 4.97 6.97 -3.51
CA TRP A 137 5.83 6.03 -4.22
C TRP A 137 5.49 4.57 -3.91
N ILE A 138 5.75 3.70 -4.88
CA ILE A 138 5.43 2.27 -4.86
C ILE A 138 6.74 1.51 -5.08
N ALA A 139 7.13 0.66 -4.13
CA ALA A 139 8.19 -0.31 -4.33
C ALA A 139 7.63 -1.59 -4.96
N ILE A 140 8.22 -2.03 -6.08
CA ILE A 140 7.91 -3.32 -6.71
C ILE A 140 9.12 -4.24 -6.60
N GLY A 141 8.90 -5.50 -6.23
CA GLY A 141 9.94 -6.51 -6.10
C GLY A 141 10.48 -7.03 -7.42
N GLU A 142 11.78 -7.29 -7.47
CA GLU A 142 12.43 -7.94 -8.62
C GLU A 142 11.81 -9.29 -8.98
N HIS A 143 11.34 -10.04 -7.99
CA HIS A 143 10.69 -11.33 -8.20
C HIS A 143 9.34 -11.16 -8.91
N ALA A 144 8.48 -10.24 -8.45
CA ALA A 144 7.21 -9.93 -9.11
C ALA A 144 7.43 -9.46 -10.55
N LEU A 145 8.44 -8.61 -10.77
CA LEU A 145 8.81 -8.13 -12.11
C LEU A 145 9.35 -9.21 -13.05
N LYS A 146 9.80 -10.35 -12.52
CA LYS A 146 10.36 -11.45 -13.31
C LYS A 146 9.36 -12.57 -13.53
N GLU A 147 8.64 -12.96 -12.49
CA GLU A 147 7.84 -14.19 -12.45
C GLU A 147 6.34 -13.93 -12.65
N ALA A 148 5.82 -12.76 -12.25
CA ALA A 148 4.38 -12.49 -12.38
C ALA A 148 3.98 -12.38 -13.86
N SER A 149 2.80 -12.89 -14.20
CA SER A 149 2.22 -12.66 -15.52
C SER A 149 1.89 -11.16 -15.71
N ASP A 150 1.68 -10.72 -16.95
CA ASP A 150 1.25 -9.33 -17.20
C ASP A 150 -0.11 -9.01 -16.55
N ALA A 151 -0.97 -10.02 -16.37
CA ALA A 151 -2.26 -9.87 -15.70
C ALA A 151 -2.09 -9.68 -14.19
N ASP A 152 -1.22 -10.49 -13.57
CA ASP A 152 -0.94 -10.43 -12.13
C ASP A 152 -0.18 -9.14 -11.78
N LEU A 153 0.79 -8.73 -12.61
CA LEU A 153 1.47 -7.45 -12.43
C LEU A 153 0.50 -6.26 -12.56
N LYS A 154 -0.48 -6.33 -13.47
CA LYS A 154 -1.53 -5.30 -13.58
C LYS A 154 -2.40 -5.26 -12.33
N TYR A 155 -2.75 -6.42 -11.78
CA TYR A 155 -3.49 -6.51 -10.52
C TYR A 155 -2.68 -5.91 -9.35
N LEU A 156 -1.40 -6.31 -9.22
CA LEU A 156 -0.50 -5.78 -8.20
C LEU A 156 -0.39 -4.26 -8.28
N VAL A 157 -0.14 -3.70 -9.47
CA VAL A 157 -0.09 -2.24 -9.65
C VAL A 157 -1.43 -1.58 -9.29
N ALA A 158 -2.57 -2.19 -9.63
CA ALA A 158 -3.88 -1.65 -9.24
C ALA A 158 -4.11 -1.68 -7.73
N HIS A 159 -3.62 -2.71 -7.05
CA HIS A 159 -3.64 -2.84 -5.59
C HIS A 159 -2.82 -1.71 -4.95
N GLU A 160 -1.57 -1.52 -5.36
CA GLU A 160 -0.71 -0.45 -4.82
C GLU A 160 -1.25 0.98 -5.08
N LEU A 161 -1.87 1.20 -6.25
CA LEU A 161 -2.52 2.46 -6.57
C LEU A 161 -3.68 2.80 -5.61
N PHE A 162 -4.35 1.80 -5.02
CA PHE A 162 -5.38 2.03 -4.00
C PHE A 162 -4.82 2.74 -2.79
N HIS A 163 -3.67 2.31 -2.29
CA HIS A 163 -3.05 2.88 -1.09
C HIS A 163 -2.61 4.33 -1.27
N LEU A 164 -2.39 4.78 -2.52
CA LEU A 164 -2.15 6.19 -2.81
C LEU A 164 -3.42 7.03 -2.68
N LEU A 165 -4.57 6.50 -3.12
CA LEU A 165 -5.85 7.19 -3.07
C LEU A 165 -6.34 7.39 -1.63
N THR A 166 -6.29 6.33 -0.82
CA THR A 166 -6.73 6.37 0.59
C THR A 166 -5.85 7.26 1.46
N ARG A 167 -4.55 7.39 1.10
CA ARG A 167 -3.61 8.31 1.74
C ARG A 167 -3.94 9.78 1.51
N GLN A 168 -4.25 10.17 0.29
CA GLN A 168 -4.42 11.59 -0.04
C GLN A 168 -5.84 12.10 0.23
N ASN A 169 -6.84 11.22 0.18
CA ASN A 169 -8.25 11.61 0.20
C ASN A 169 -9.02 10.84 1.29
N SER A 170 -9.18 11.49 2.45
CA SER A 170 -9.91 10.91 3.59
C SER A 170 -11.40 10.71 3.31
N ASN A 171 -12.02 11.52 2.45
CA ASN A 171 -13.41 11.33 2.01
C ASN A 171 -13.54 10.05 1.17
N PHE A 172 -12.63 9.84 0.22
CA PHE A 172 -12.56 8.60 -0.54
C PHE A 172 -12.35 7.39 0.38
N LYS A 173 -11.40 7.48 1.32
CA LYS A 173 -11.16 6.42 2.32
C LYS A 173 -12.43 6.08 3.12
N LYS A 174 -13.16 7.09 3.61
CA LYS A 174 -14.46 6.92 4.31
C LYS A 174 -15.47 6.18 3.45
N ASP A 175 -15.67 6.62 2.21
CA ASP A 175 -16.67 6.05 1.32
C ASP A 175 -16.33 4.62 0.90
N ILE A 176 -15.05 4.35 0.62
CA ILE A 176 -14.61 3.03 0.13
C ILE A 176 -14.55 2.00 1.27
N TYR A 177 -14.10 2.37 2.47
CA TYR A 177 -14.11 1.47 3.64
C TYR A 177 -15.53 1.09 4.08
N LYS A 178 -16.49 2.01 3.92
CA LYS A 178 -17.90 1.77 4.24
C LYS A 178 -18.49 0.61 3.43
N VAL A 179 -17.94 0.29 2.26
CA VAL A 179 -18.38 -0.84 1.43
C VAL A 179 -18.29 -2.17 2.18
N ILE A 180 -17.31 -2.32 3.09
CA ILE A 180 -17.10 -3.51 3.92
C ILE A 180 -17.44 -3.26 5.40
N GLY A 181 -18.28 -2.25 5.66
CA GLY A 181 -18.80 -1.95 7.00
C GLY A 181 -17.80 -1.30 7.96
N PHE A 182 -16.68 -0.77 7.48
CA PHE A 182 -15.75 0.01 8.29
C PHE A 182 -16.10 1.51 8.26
N THR A 183 -15.89 2.18 9.38
CA THR A 183 -16.04 3.62 9.54
C THR A 183 -14.68 4.22 9.83
N VAL A 184 -14.32 5.29 9.11
CA VAL A 184 -13.10 6.08 9.35
C VAL A 184 -13.43 7.26 10.27
N ILE A 185 -12.61 7.46 11.30
CA ILE A 185 -12.72 8.52 12.30
C ILE A 185 -11.62 9.57 12.10
N GLU A 186 -11.84 10.80 12.55
CA GLU A 186 -10.87 11.89 12.38
C GLU A 186 -9.61 11.71 13.23
N LYS A 187 -9.80 11.19 14.45
CA LYS A 187 -8.73 11.00 15.42
C LYS A 187 -8.16 9.59 15.27
N GLU A 188 -6.84 9.51 15.16
CA GLU A 188 -6.13 8.25 15.12
C GLU A 188 -6.24 7.49 16.45
N ILE A 189 -6.41 6.19 16.34
CA ILE A 189 -6.46 5.26 17.46
C ILE A 189 -5.04 5.11 17.99
N ILE A 190 -4.83 5.51 19.24
CA ILE A 190 -3.53 5.38 19.91
C ILE A 190 -3.50 4.06 20.64
N PHE A 191 -2.57 3.18 20.23
CA PHE A 191 -2.40 1.88 20.88
C PHE A 191 -1.61 1.99 22.18
N PRO A 192 -2.09 1.36 23.28
CA PRO A 192 -1.31 1.23 24.51
C PRO A 192 0.01 0.50 24.28
N SER A 193 1.00 0.72 25.16
CA SER A 193 2.36 0.19 24.99
C SER A 193 2.40 -1.34 24.84
N ASP A 194 1.54 -2.06 25.56
CA ASP A 194 1.52 -3.52 25.52
C ASP A 194 1.11 -4.09 24.14
N LEU A 195 0.30 -3.36 23.38
CA LEU A 195 -0.02 -3.68 21.99
C LEU A 195 0.99 -3.06 21.03
N ALA A 196 1.41 -1.82 21.26
CA ALA A 196 2.34 -1.10 20.39
C ALA A 196 3.69 -1.83 20.24
N GLU A 197 4.15 -2.52 21.28
CA GLU A 197 5.40 -3.29 21.29
C GLU A 197 5.34 -4.61 20.50
N ILE A 198 4.14 -5.19 20.32
CA ILE A 198 3.94 -6.47 19.62
C ILE A 198 3.23 -6.32 18.27
N ARG A 199 2.79 -5.11 17.93
CA ARG A 199 2.20 -4.77 16.64
C ARG A 199 3.21 -5.04 15.53
N ILE A 200 2.75 -5.51 14.38
CA ILE A 200 3.55 -5.58 13.16
C ILE A 200 3.10 -4.44 12.26
N SER A 201 4.04 -3.57 11.90
CA SER A 201 3.79 -2.49 10.95
C SER A 201 3.66 -3.00 9.52
N ASN A 202 2.82 -2.34 8.73
CA ASN A 202 2.71 -2.53 7.29
C ASN A 202 2.90 -1.16 6.62
N PRO A 203 3.82 -1.03 5.64
CA PRO A 203 4.02 0.22 4.90
C PRO A 203 2.76 0.76 4.23
N ASP A 204 1.83 -0.11 3.82
CA ASP A 204 0.59 0.25 3.14
C ASP A 204 -0.43 0.97 4.03
N PHE A 205 -0.26 0.88 5.35
CA PHE A 205 -1.18 1.49 6.29
C PHE A 205 -0.74 2.92 6.57
N SER A 206 -1.52 3.87 6.09
CA SER A 206 -1.24 5.29 6.33
C SER A 206 -1.48 5.71 7.78
N ARG A 207 -2.59 5.27 8.36
CA ARG A 207 -3.07 5.67 9.70
C ARG A 207 -3.99 4.61 10.29
N TYR A 208 -3.99 4.47 11.62
CA TYR A 208 -4.93 3.62 12.36
C TYR A 208 -6.16 4.43 12.78
N ASP A 209 -7.07 4.67 11.84
CA ASP A 209 -8.18 5.61 11.99
C ASP A 209 -9.53 4.99 11.61
N SER A 210 -9.67 3.66 11.71
CA SER A 210 -10.90 2.99 11.32
C SER A 210 -11.33 1.87 12.27
N TYR A 211 -12.63 1.63 12.32
CA TYR A 211 -13.24 0.55 13.08
C TYR A 211 -14.41 -0.09 12.32
N GLY A 212 -14.64 -1.37 12.54
CA GLY A 212 -15.89 -2.08 12.20
C GLY A 212 -16.72 -2.32 13.46
N THR A 213 -18.02 -2.60 13.32
CA THR A 213 -18.86 -3.01 14.44
C THR A 213 -19.14 -4.50 14.32
N PHE A 214 -18.65 -5.29 15.27
CA PHE A 214 -18.75 -6.75 15.22
C PHE A 214 -19.46 -7.30 16.45
N THR A 215 -20.13 -8.43 16.26
CA THR A 215 -20.80 -9.19 17.32
C THR A 215 -19.82 -10.23 17.88
N ILE A 216 -19.37 -10.03 19.12
CA ILE A 216 -18.42 -10.92 19.80
C ILE A 216 -19.04 -11.30 21.14
N GLY A 217 -19.29 -12.60 21.36
CA GLY A 217 -19.96 -13.10 22.56
C GLY A 217 -21.36 -12.53 22.72
N GLY A 218 -22.11 -12.37 21.62
CA GLY A 218 -23.46 -11.78 21.62
C GLY A 218 -23.54 -10.27 21.88
N GLN A 219 -22.41 -9.56 21.98
CA GLN A 219 -22.35 -8.10 22.18
C GLN A 219 -21.74 -7.40 20.97
N LYS A 220 -22.38 -6.31 20.53
CA LYS A 220 -21.83 -5.46 19.47
C LYS A 220 -20.72 -4.57 20.03
N GLN A 221 -19.55 -4.62 19.41
CA GLN A 221 -18.36 -3.88 19.82
C GLN A 221 -17.74 -3.18 18.62
N TYR A 222 -17.32 -1.93 18.80
CA TYR A 222 -16.43 -1.27 17.85
C TYR A 222 -15.06 -1.92 17.94
N CYS A 223 -14.52 -2.41 16.83
CA CYS A 223 -13.19 -3.01 16.81
C CYS A 223 -12.36 -2.42 15.68
N THR A 224 -11.10 -2.12 15.97
CA THR A 224 -10.09 -1.85 14.95
C THR A 224 -9.30 -3.12 14.66
N MET A 225 -8.81 -3.26 13.43
CA MET A 225 -7.97 -4.39 13.03
C MET A 225 -6.51 -4.06 13.26
N VAL A 226 -5.77 -5.03 13.80
CA VAL A 226 -4.32 -4.93 13.99
C VAL A 226 -3.63 -6.18 13.49
N ILE A 227 -2.43 -5.98 12.97
CA ILE A 227 -1.47 -7.06 12.76
C ILE A 227 -0.53 -7.06 13.97
N TYR A 228 -0.29 -8.22 14.54
CA TYR A 228 0.55 -8.35 15.73
C TYR A 228 1.27 -9.70 15.74
N THR A 229 2.18 -9.88 16.69
CA THR A 229 2.78 -11.16 17.01
C THR A 229 2.39 -11.62 18.41
N ASP A 230 2.23 -12.93 18.58
CA ASP A 230 1.94 -13.57 19.87
C ASP A 230 3.20 -14.11 20.57
N ARG A 231 4.37 -13.93 19.95
CA ARG A 231 5.63 -14.46 20.47
C ARG A 231 6.83 -13.55 20.14
N PRO A 232 7.91 -13.61 20.95
CA PRO A 232 9.14 -12.90 20.64
C PRO A 232 9.76 -13.36 19.32
N TYR A 233 10.61 -12.52 18.73
CA TYR A 233 11.43 -12.91 17.59
C TYR A 233 12.36 -14.08 17.95
N ASP A 234 12.29 -15.16 17.17
CA ASP A 234 12.99 -16.43 17.37
C ASP A 234 13.73 -16.92 16.09
N GLY A 235 13.97 -16.03 15.13
CA GLY A 235 14.77 -16.33 13.93
C GLY A 235 13.96 -16.70 12.68
N LYS A 236 12.62 -16.63 12.73
CA LYS A 236 11.74 -16.93 11.58
C LYS A 236 11.52 -15.71 10.68
N THR A 237 10.80 -15.89 9.58
CA THR A 237 10.48 -14.81 8.64
C THR A 237 9.27 -14.00 9.10
N LEU A 238 9.12 -12.77 8.59
CA LEU A 238 8.02 -11.86 8.95
C LEU A 238 6.65 -12.53 8.91
N PHE A 239 6.36 -13.24 7.83
CA PHE A 239 5.07 -13.90 7.61
C PHE A 239 4.79 -15.03 8.62
N ASP A 240 5.81 -15.65 9.20
CA ASP A 240 5.62 -16.69 10.24
C ASP A 240 5.01 -16.13 11.53
N TYR A 241 5.15 -14.82 11.78
CA TYR A 241 4.68 -14.17 13.00
C TYR A 241 3.34 -13.45 12.86
N LEU A 242 2.85 -13.27 11.63
CA LEU A 242 1.64 -12.50 11.39
C LEU A 242 0.43 -13.14 12.08
N LYS A 243 -0.14 -12.40 13.02
CA LYS A 243 -1.49 -12.60 13.54
C LYS A 243 -2.32 -11.40 13.17
N VAL A 244 -3.60 -11.63 12.91
CA VAL A 244 -4.59 -10.58 12.69
C VAL A 244 -5.59 -10.66 13.82
N GLY A 245 -5.96 -9.51 14.38
CA GLY A 245 -6.89 -9.45 15.48
C GLY A 245 -7.79 -8.22 15.46
N LEU A 246 -8.88 -8.33 16.21
CA LEU A 246 -9.86 -7.28 16.47
C LEU A 246 -9.64 -6.74 17.88
N VAL A 247 -9.26 -5.47 17.97
CA VAL A 247 -9.09 -4.77 19.24
C VAL A 247 -10.36 -3.99 19.53
N PRO A 248 -11.15 -4.35 20.56
CA PRO A 248 -12.36 -3.61 20.90
C PRO A 248 -12.01 -2.22 21.44
N LEU A 249 -12.86 -1.25 21.12
CA LEU A 249 -12.72 0.16 21.46
C LEU A 249 -13.88 0.61 22.36
N ASN A 250 -13.59 1.49 23.31
CA ASN A 250 -14.62 2.15 24.11
C ASN A 250 -15.32 3.29 23.33
N GLY A 251 -16.25 4.01 23.97
CA GLY A 251 -16.98 5.11 23.35
C GLY A 251 -16.12 6.30 22.88
N ASP A 252 -14.88 6.40 23.36
CA ASP A 252 -13.90 7.43 22.97
C ASP A 252 -12.86 6.90 21.95
N PHE A 253 -13.12 5.72 21.36
CA PHE A 253 -12.23 5.02 20.43
C PHE A 253 -10.86 4.65 21.02
N VAL A 254 -10.80 4.41 22.32
CA VAL A 254 -9.60 3.93 23.02
C VAL A 254 -9.65 2.40 23.15
N PRO A 255 -8.57 1.67 22.84
CA PRO A 255 -8.48 0.22 23.05
C PRO A 255 -8.85 -0.21 24.47
N ILE A 256 -9.73 -1.20 24.58
CA ILE A 256 -10.15 -1.75 25.87
C ILE A 256 -9.08 -2.70 26.41
N GLN A 257 -8.69 -2.49 27.67
CA GLN A 257 -7.74 -3.34 28.38
C GLN A 257 -8.43 -4.08 29.53
N LYS A 258 -8.00 -5.31 29.80
CA LYS A 258 -8.36 -6.11 30.98
C LYS A 258 -7.10 -6.46 31.75
N ALA A 259 -7.06 -6.12 33.04
CA ALA A 259 -5.89 -6.32 33.91
C ALA A 259 -4.59 -5.75 33.32
N GLY A 260 -4.66 -4.58 32.67
CA GLY A 260 -3.50 -3.91 32.07
C GLY A 260 -3.00 -4.52 30.75
N LYS A 261 -3.76 -5.43 30.14
CA LYS A 261 -3.48 -6.00 28.82
C LYS A 261 -4.61 -5.68 27.85
N THR A 262 -4.24 -5.23 26.65
CA THR A 262 -5.15 -4.95 25.54
C THR A 262 -5.85 -6.24 25.13
N ILE A 263 -7.18 -6.18 25.00
CA ILE A 263 -7.96 -7.31 24.50
C ILE A 263 -7.76 -7.40 23.00
N ILE A 264 -7.54 -8.61 22.49
CA ILE A 264 -7.45 -8.89 21.06
C ILE A 264 -8.25 -10.16 20.81
N TYR A 265 -9.26 -10.07 19.95
CA TYR A 265 -10.05 -11.22 19.49
C TYR A 265 -9.52 -11.69 18.13
N ALA A 266 -9.56 -12.99 17.87
CA ALA A 266 -9.40 -13.53 16.52
C ALA A 266 -10.58 -13.11 15.63
N LEU A 267 -10.37 -13.09 14.32
CA LEU A 267 -11.43 -12.74 13.36
C LEU A 267 -12.64 -13.68 13.49
N ASP A 268 -12.41 -14.97 13.74
CA ASP A 268 -13.47 -15.99 13.88
C ASP A 268 -14.30 -15.84 15.16
N GLU A 269 -13.84 -15.06 16.15
CA GLU A 269 -14.63 -14.77 17.35
C GLU A 269 -15.70 -13.69 17.09
N ALA A 270 -15.58 -12.96 15.97
CA ALA A 270 -16.60 -12.04 15.48
C ALA A 270 -17.57 -12.79 14.56
N GLU A 271 -18.77 -13.07 15.09
CA GLU A 271 -19.82 -13.87 14.46
C GLU A 271 -20.23 -13.36 13.07
N ASP A 272 -20.14 -12.05 12.87
CA ASP A 272 -20.57 -11.33 11.66
C ASP A 272 -19.40 -10.81 10.81
N PHE A 273 -18.13 -11.11 11.15
CA PHE A 273 -16.96 -10.58 10.43
C PHE A 273 -17.02 -10.86 8.93
N TYR A 274 -17.10 -12.14 8.54
CA TYR A 274 -17.12 -12.55 7.13
C TYR A 274 -18.41 -12.19 6.40
N THR A 275 -19.52 -11.99 7.12
CA THR A 275 -20.75 -11.47 6.55
C THR A 275 -20.58 -9.99 6.19
N GLN A 276 -19.83 -9.23 6.99
CA GLN A 276 -19.61 -7.82 6.77
C GLN A 276 -18.53 -7.53 5.72
N VAL A 277 -17.36 -8.17 5.82
CA VAL A 277 -16.22 -7.89 4.92
C VAL A 277 -16.26 -8.69 3.62
N GLY A 278 -17.08 -9.74 3.57
CA GLY A 278 -17.18 -10.66 2.45
C GLY A 278 -16.00 -11.64 2.35
N LYS A 279 -15.96 -12.37 1.23
CA LYS A 279 -15.02 -13.47 0.96
C LYS A 279 -14.39 -13.37 -0.43
N ASN A 280 -14.29 -12.16 -0.98
CA ASN A 280 -13.65 -11.93 -2.28
C ASN A 280 -12.13 -12.13 -2.24
N THR A 281 -11.51 -11.94 -1.08
CA THR A 281 -10.08 -12.15 -0.84
C THR A 281 -9.87 -12.91 0.47
N ASN A 282 -8.74 -13.62 0.55
CA ASN A 282 -8.24 -14.22 1.79
C ASN A 282 -7.20 -13.32 2.47
N TYR A 283 -6.82 -12.20 1.86
CA TYR A 283 -5.85 -11.25 2.40
C TYR A 283 -6.50 -10.30 3.41
N LEU A 284 -6.93 -10.88 4.54
CA LEU A 284 -7.77 -10.24 5.54
C LEU A 284 -6.97 -9.55 6.65
N ILE A 285 -5.79 -9.00 6.35
CA ILE A 285 -4.89 -8.50 7.40
C ILE A 285 -5.27 -7.11 7.93
N HIS A 286 -6.02 -6.31 7.15
CA HIS A 286 -6.52 -4.98 7.53
C HIS A 286 -7.61 -4.52 6.52
N PRO A 287 -8.57 -3.63 6.88
CA PRO A 287 -9.56 -3.12 5.92
C PRO A 287 -8.93 -2.43 4.69
N GLU A 288 -7.75 -1.82 4.85
CA GLU A 288 -6.98 -1.24 3.74
C GLU A 288 -6.70 -2.29 2.66
N GLU A 289 -6.25 -3.48 3.05
CA GLU A 289 -5.87 -4.57 2.14
C GLU A 289 -7.07 -5.26 1.52
N ILE A 290 -8.11 -5.48 2.33
CA ILE A 290 -9.38 -6.03 1.85
C ILE A 290 -9.94 -5.12 0.75
N MET A 291 -9.88 -3.81 0.94
CA MET A 291 -10.36 -2.86 -0.06
C MET A 291 -9.42 -2.68 -1.24
N ALA A 292 -8.10 -2.76 -1.03
CA ALA A 292 -7.11 -2.74 -2.12
C ALA A 292 -7.35 -3.88 -3.11
N ASP A 293 -7.64 -5.09 -2.62
CA ASP A 293 -8.00 -6.22 -3.45
C ASP A 293 -9.31 -6.02 -4.21
N ASN A 294 -10.37 -5.59 -3.51
CA ASN A 294 -11.67 -5.35 -4.16
C ASN A 294 -11.59 -4.21 -5.20
N PHE A 295 -10.75 -3.20 -4.96
CA PHE A 295 -10.45 -2.15 -5.93
C PHE A 295 -9.70 -2.71 -7.14
N ALA A 296 -8.64 -3.51 -6.92
CA ALA A 296 -7.86 -4.12 -7.98
C ALA A 296 -8.70 -5.10 -8.82
N PHE A 297 -9.53 -5.92 -8.19
CA PHE A 297 -10.51 -6.79 -8.87
C PHE A 297 -11.49 -5.98 -9.72
N THR A 298 -11.90 -4.81 -9.25
CA THR A 298 -12.79 -3.90 -10.00
C THR A 298 -12.11 -3.39 -11.27
N LEU A 299 -10.87 -2.90 -11.17
CA LEU A 299 -10.12 -2.36 -12.31
C LEU A 299 -9.59 -3.44 -13.27
N THR A 300 -9.36 -4.66 -12.77
CA THR A 300 -8.90 -5.77 -13.61
C THR A 300 -10.06 -6.57 -14.21
N GLY A 301 -11.30 -6.32 -13.77
CA GLY A 301 -12.50 -6.98 -14.26
C GLY A 301 -12.60 -8.45 -13.83
N LYS A 302 -12.04 -8.81 -12.67
CA LYS A 302 -12.07 -10.18 -12.12
C LYS A 302 -13.50 -10.70 -12.05
N LYS A 303 -13.67 -11.98 -12.38
CA LYS A 303 -14.95 -12.71 -12.41
C LYS A 303 -15.02 -13.74 -11.29
N ASP A 304 -16.20 -14.33 -11.11
CA ASP A 304 -16.44 -15.47 -10.22
C ASP A 304 -16.05 -15.20 -8.75
N LEU A 305 -16.30 -13.96 -8.32
CA LEU A 305 -16.09 -13.52 -6.95
C LEU A 305 -17.25 -13.98 -6.05
N ALA A 306 -16.94 -14.34 -4.81
CA ALA A 306 -17.92 -14.84 -3.85
C ALA A 306 -18.98 -13.79 -3.48
N ASN A 307 -18.59 -12.52 -3.46
CA ASN A 307 -19.40 -11.36 -3.08
C ASN A 307 -19.36 -10.31 -4.19
N PRO A 308 -19.97 -10.55 -5.37
CA PRO A 308 -19.96 -9.63 -6.50
C PRO A 308 -20.64 -8.27 -6.18
N GLU A 309 -21.54 -8.24 -5.19
CA GLU A 309 -22.17 -7.01 -4.69
C GLU A 309 -21.16 -6.02 -4.10
N ILE A 310 -20.06 -6.48 -3.52
CA ILE A 310 -18.97 -5.61 -3.04
C ILE A 310 -18.36 -4.86 -4.22
N ILE A 311 -18.08 -5.56 -5.33
CA ILE A 311 -17.54 -4.94 -6.55
C ILE A 311 -18.51 -3.91 -7.11
N GLN A 312 -19.81 -4.21 -7.13
CA GLN A 312 -20.83 -3.25 -7.57
C GLN A 312 -20.85 -1.99 -6.70
N ASN A 313 -20.66 -2.13 -5.39
CA ASN A 313 -20.60 -1.00 -4.46
C ASN A 313 -19.29 -0.21 -4.59
N VAL A 314 -18.15 -0.87 -4.79
CA VAL A 314 -16.89 -0.20 -5.15
C VAL A 314 -17.10 0.63 -6.41
N GLN A 315 -17.66 0.07 -7.48
CA GLN A 315 -17.94 0.80 -8.72
C GLN A 315 -18.83 2.04 -8.52
N LYS A 316 -19.81 1.98 -7.60
CA LYS A 316 -20.63 3.15 -7.25
C LYS A 316 -19.79 4.24 -6.60
N VAL A 317 -18.92 3.89 -5.65
CA VAL A 317 -17.98 4.84 -5.03
C VAL A 317 -17.05 5.44 -6.08
N LEU A 318 -16.46 4.62 -6.96
CA LEU A 318 -15.53 5.10 -7.99
C LEU A 318 -16.19 6.02 -9.03
N LYS A 319 -17.50 5.90 -9.25
CA LYS A 319 -18.27 6.78 -10.16
C LYS A 319 -18.82 8.02 -9.46
N ALA A 320 -18.82 8.06 -8.12
CA ALA A 320 -19.26 9.23 -7.40
C ALA A 320 -18.31 10.39 -7.69
N LYS A 321 -18.87 11.60 -7.86
CA LYS A 321 -18.05 12.81 -7.84
C LYS A 321 -17.58 12.97 -6.39
N ASN A 322 -16.33 12.61 -6.13
CA ASN A 322 -15.67 12.83 -4.86
C ASN A 322 -15.83 14.32 -4.52
N ARG A 323 -16.49 14.61 -3.41
CA ARG A 323 -16.82 15.96 -2.96
C ARG A 323 -15.68 16.58 -2.17
#